data_AF-A0A7S4CIU2-F1
#
_entry.id   AF-A0A7S4CIU2-F1
#
_cell.length_a   1.000
_cell.length_b   1.000
_cell.length_c   1.000
_cell.angle_alpha   90.00
_cell.angle_beta   90.00
_cell.angle_gamma   90.00
#
_symmetry.space_group_name_H-M   'P 1'
#
loop_
_entity.id
_entity.type
_entity.pdbx_description
1 polymer ?
#
loop_
_entity_poly.entity_id
_entity_poly.type
_entity_poly.pdbx_seq_one_letter_code
_entity_poly.pdbx_strand_id
1 'polypeptide(L)'
;LRENPHSLLTKIVGCHAIRMHRMSKNIYFTVMHNVDRKATCLVNDAVAHCDLKGNWIGRKTKSIVPLMLAQHIREPSQDTSTRTNCKDHDLQVAIAEHGLRLQLGVEPQVSLTWSAALQEDSRFLAQNNVMDYSLLLIMYRTGPASVSIIDYLQDFNTRKRIEFLFKTVKFRQWPWNEEINGVSCVYPKTYGLRFAHNLGRLLESSGTYEKSRDVFELLGEPQCSVSMEVLCDDR
;
A
#
# COMPACT_ATOMS: atom_id res chain seq x y z
N LEU A 1 -10.11 14.94 -4.25
CA LEU A 1 -8.89 15.55 -4.84
C LEU A 1 -8.87 17.08 -4.73
N ARG A 2 -9.90 17.82 -5.16
CA ARG A 2 -9.97 19.28 -4.92
C ARG A 2 -10.09 19.62 -3.43
N GLU A 3 -10.90 18.87 -2.70
CA GLU A 3 -11.12 19.07 -1.25
C GLU A 3 -10.04 18.43 -0.36
N ASN A 4 -9.36 17.39 -0.87
CA ASN A 4 -8.25 16.73 -0.19
C ASN A 4 -7.10 16.52 -1.19
N PRO A 5 -6.20 17.51 -1.35
CA PRO A 5 -5.06 17.44 -2.27
C PRO A 5 -4.01 16.40 -1.88
N HIS A 6 -3.91 16.09 -0.57
CA HIS A 6 -2.97 15.12 0.00
C HIS A 6 -3.51 13.69 0.02
N SER A 7 -4.67 13.44 -0.61
CA SER A 7 -5.28 12.12 -0.73
C SER A 7 -4.28 11.09 -1.26
N LEU A 8 -4.28 9.93 -0.61
CA LEU A 8 -3.51 8.74 -0.96
C LEU A 8 -4.25 7.86 -1.97
N LEU A 9 -5.49 8.19 -2.36
CA LEU A 9 -6.21 7.46 -3.40
C LEU A 9 -5.41 7.47 -4.72
N THR A 10 -5.11 6.28 -5.24
CA THR A 10 -4.40 6.15 -6.52
C THR A 10 -5.18 6.85 -7.62
N LYS A 11 -4.59 7.86 -8.27
CA LYS A 11 -5.32 8.68 -9.25
C LYS A 11 -5.70 7.90 -10.49
N ILE A 12 -6.98 7.89 -10.83
CA ILE A 12 -7.51 7.38 -12.10
C ILE A 12 -7.41 8.51 -13.13
N VAL A 13 -6.73 8.25 -14.24
CA VAL A 13 -6.50 9.20 -15.32
C VAL A 13 -7.48 8.98 -16.47
N GLY A 14 -7.94 7.74 -16.66
CA GLY A 14 -8.88 7.41 -17.74
C GLY A 14 -9.61 6.10 -17.50
N CYS A 15 -10.80 6.00 -18.07
CA CYS A 15 -11.62 4.79 -18.11
C CYS A 15 -11.95 4.48 -19.57
N HIS A 16 -11.65 3.28 -20.02
CA HIS A 16 -11.72 2.92 -21.44
C HIS A 16 -12.38 1.56 -21.65
N ALA A 17 -12.89 1.36 -22.87
CA ALA A 17 -13.41 0.09 -23.33
C ALA A 17 -12.84 -0.23 -24.72
N ILE A 18 -12.29 -1.44 -24.88
CA ILE A 18 -11.88 -1.97 -26.18
C ILE A 18 -12.87 -3.05 -26.60
N ARG A 19 -13.47 -2.87 -27.77
CA ARG A 19 -14.27 -3.90 -28.42
C ARG A 19 -13.39 -4.69 -29.38
N MET A 20 -13.11 -5.94 -29.06
CA MET A 20 -12.40 -6.84 -29.97
C MET A 20 -13.38 -7.53 -30.91
N HIS A 21 -13.30 -7.19 -32.21
CA HIS A 21 -14.20 -7.70 -33.25
C HIS A 21 -14.28 -9.23 -33.30
N ARG A 22 -13.18 -9.94 -32.96
CA ARG A 22 -13.12 -11.41 -32.93
C ARG A 22 -13.64 -12.06 -31.64
N MET A 23 -13.78 -11.31 -30.53
CA MET A 23 -14.09 -11.90 -29.21
C MET A 23 -15.51 -11.61 -28.73
N SER A 24 -16.33 -10.86 -29.49
CA SER A 24 -17.72 -10.48 -29.15
C SER A 24 -17.94 -9.82 -27.77
N LYS A 25 -16.87 -9.56 -27.02
CA LYS A 25 -16.89 -9.00 -25.66
C LYS A 25 -16.08 -7.71 -25.62
N ASN A 26 -16.57 -6.77 -24.82
CA ASN A 26 -15.83 -5.56 -24.48
C ASN A 26 -14.87 -5.86 -23.33
N ILE A 27 -13.64 -5.36 -23.42
CA ILE A 27 -12.70 -5.29 -22.30
C ILE A 27 -12.76 -3.87 -21.74
N TYR A 28 -13.03 -3.75 -20.45
CA TYR A 28 -13.02 -2.48 -19.73
C TYR A 28 -11.72 -2.40 -18.92
N PHE A 29 -11.08 -1.23 -18.92
CA PHE A 29 -9.88 -1.00 -18.13
C PHE A 29 -9.80 0.45 -17.69
N THR A 30 -9.12 0.67 -16.57
CA THR A 30 -8.79 1.99 -16.04
C THR A 30 -7.30 2.22 -16.19
N VAL A 31 -6.91 3.45 -16.52
CA VAL A 31 -5.53 3.91 -16.49
C VAL A 31 -5.35 4.68 -15.20
N MET A 32 -4.36 4.29 -14.40
CA MET A 32 -4.12 4.83 -13.06
C MET A 32 -2.64 5.19 -12.90
N HIS A 33 -2.34 6.10 -11.98
CA HIS A 33 -0.95 6.41 -11.63
C HIS A 33 -0.25 5.17 -11.08
N ASN A 34 1.00 4.94 -11.49
CA ASN A 34 1.83 3.93 -10.86
C ASN A 34 2.26 4.41 -9.47
N VAL A 35 1.99 3.60 -8.46
CA VAL A 35 2.41 3.86 -7.07
C VAL A 35 3.92 3.72 -6.91
N ASP A 36 4.54 2.85 -7.72
CA ASP A 36 5.98 2.68 -7.75
C ASP A 36 6.63 3.80 -8.56
N ARG A 37 7.04 4.86 -7.86
CA ARG A 37 7.64 6.06 -8.47
C ARG A 37 8.98 5.80 -9.12
N LYS A 38 9.67 4.71 -8.74
CA LYS A 38 10.97 4.32 -9.27
C LYS A 38 10.91 3.15 -10.24
N ALA A 39 9.72 2.65 -10.59
CA ALA A 39 9.58 1.54 -11.55
C ALA A 39 10.17 1.84 -12.93
N THR A 40 10.30 3.11 -13.30
CA THR A 40 10.89 3.56 -14.56
C THR A 40 12.37 3.96 -14.43
N CYS A 41 12.92 3.96 -13.21
CA CYS A 41 14.34 4.24 -12.99
C CYS A 41 15.17 3.03 -13.43
N LEU A 42 16.35 3.29 -14.02
CA LEU A 42 17.31 2.25 -14.43
C LEU A 42 17.76 1.36 -13.27
N VAL A 43 17.64 1.85 -12.03
CA VAL A 43 17.87 1.10 -10.80
C VAL A 43 16.52 0.80 -10.16
N ASN A 44 16.05 -0.43 -10.31
CA ASN A 44 14.92 -0.93 -9.51
C ASN A 44 15.44 -1.28 -8.12
N ASP A 45 15.34 -0.32 -7.19
CA ASP A 45 15.74 -0.49 -5.79
C ASP A 45 14.56 -0.79 -4.87
N ALA A 46 13.39 -1.16 -5.41
CA ALA A 46 12.24 -1.59 -4.63
C ALA A 46 12.55 -2.91 -3.92
N VAL A 47 12.57 -2.84 -2.60
CA VAL A 47 12.91 -3.93 -1.67
C VAL A 47 11.66 -4.74 -1.33
N ALA A 48 10.51 -4.07 -1.18
CA ALA A 48 9.27 -4.74 -0.81
C ALA A 48 8.04 -3.97 -1.30
N HIS A 49 7.02 -4.74 -1.69
CA HIS A 49 5.68 -4.31 -2.02
C HIS A 49 4.72 -4.91 -1.01
N CYS A 50 4.22 -4.08 -0.10
CA CYS A 50 3.34 -4.51 0.96
C CYS A 50 1.90 -4.08 0.65
N ASP A 51 1.03 -5.06 0.43
CA ASP A 51 -0.42 -4.87 0.36
C ASP A 51 -0.98 -5.00 1.78
N LEU A 52 -1.43 -3.89 2.39
CA LEU A 52 -1.85 -3.84 3.78
C LEU A 52 -3.34 -3.45 3.89
N LYS A 53 -4.10 -4.15 4.74
CA LYS A 53 -5.55 -3.92 4.95
C LYS A 53 -5.88 -3.52 6.39
N GLY A 54 -4.89 -3.49 7.27
CA GLY A 54 -5.05 -3.19 8.70
C GLY A 54 -5.63 -4.35 9.49
N ASN A 55 -5.54 -5.59 9.00
CA ASN A 55 -5.97 -6.80 9.71
C ASN A 55 -5.03 -7.97 9.44
N TRP A 56 -4.88 -8.88 10.40
CA TRP A 56 -3.86 -9.95 10.38
C TRP A 56 -4.40 -11.33 9.96
N ILE A 57 -5.72 -11.58 10.10
CA ILE A 57 -6.30 -12.91 9.83
C ILE A 57 -6.28 -13.23 8.33
N GLY A 58 -5.62 -14.33 7.97
CA GLY A 58 -5.52 -14.80 6.57
C GLY A 58 -4.65 -13.92 5.67
N ARG A 59 -3.86 -13.02 6.25
CA ARG A 59 -3.05 -12.00 5.54
C ARG A 59 -1.58 -12.37 5.54
N LYS A 60 -1.29 -13.61 5.13
CA LYS A 60 0.06 -14.16 4.94
C LYS A 60 0.35 -14.45 3.48
N THR A 61 1.61 -14.36 3.09
CA THR A 61 2.11 -14.84 1.81
C THR A 61 2.58 -16.30 1.95
N LYS A 62 3.00 -16.91 0.83
CA LYS A 62 3.55 -18.27 0.86
C LYS A 62 4.99 -18.31 1.41
N SER A 63 5.69 -17.18 1.46
CA SER A 63 7.07 -17.09 1.95
C SER A 63 7.40 -15.67 2.43
N ILE A 64 7.79 -15.55 3.69
CA ILE A 64 8.26 -14.30 4.34
C ILE A 64 9.74 -14.02 4.06
N VAL A 65 10.47 -15.04 3.57
CA VAL A 65 11.92 -15.00 3.31
C VAL A 65 12.39 -13.77 2.51
N PRO A 66 11.66 -13.32 1.48
CA PRO A 66 12.12 -12.20 0.67
C PRO A 66 12.07 -10.83 1.38
N LEU A 67 11.21 -10.66 2.41
CA LEU A 67 11.13 -9.43 3.23
C LEU A 67 12.38 -9.28 4.11
N MET A 68 12.86 -10.41 4.63
CA MET A 68 14.04 -10.48 5.49
C MET A 68 15.33 -10.34 4.70
N LEU A 69 15.40 -10.98 3.53
CA LEU A 69 16.56 -10.90 2.64
C LEU A 69 16.78 -9.48 2.10
N ALA A 70 15.70 -8.77 1.80
CA ALA A 70 15.79 -7.49 1.12
C ALA A 70 16.39 -6.36 2.01
N GLN A 71 16.36 -6.51 3.33
CA GLN A 71 17.06 -5.61 4.27
C GLN A 71 18.47 -6.08 4.69
N HIS A 72 18.76 -7.39 4.72
CA HIS A 72 20.04 -7.92 5.22
C HIS A 72 21.10 -8.21 4.15
N ILE A 73 20.75 -8.24 2.86
CA ILE A 73 21.72 -8.55 1.80
C ILE A 73 22.52 -7.30 1.39
N ARG A 74 23.81 -7.28 1.75
CA ARG A 74 24.83 -6.33 1.28
C ARG A 74 25.18 -6.48 -0.20
N GLU A 75 25.00 -7.65 -0.82
CA GLU A 75 25.18 -7.84 -2.26
C GLU A 75 24.13 -8.80 -2.84
N PRO A 76 23.27 -8.35 -3.77
CA PRO A 76 22.36 -9.26 -4.44
C PRO A 76 23.20 -10.24 -5.26
N SER A 77 23.13 -11.53 -4.93
CA SER A 77 23.41 -12.57 -5.90
C SER A 77 22.53 -12.29 -7.13
N GLN A 78 23.15 -12.30 -8.32
CA GLN A 78 22.60 -11.86 -9.62
C GLN A 78 21.26 -12.49 -10.05
N ASP A 79 20.65 -13.34 -9.21
CA ASP A 79 19.46 -14.13 -9.48
C ASP A 79 18.25 -13.82 -8.56
N THR A 80 18.36 -12.84 -7.63
CA THR A 80 17.28 -12.55 -6.67
C THR A 80 16.47 -11.31 -7.06
N SER A 81 15.96 -11.26 -8.29
CA SER A 81 15.03 -10.23 -8.76
C SER A 81 13.57 -10.50 -8.33
N THR A 82 13.35 -11.23 -7.24
CA THR A 82 12.01 -11.58 -6.78
C THR A 82 11.46 -10.47 -5.89
N ARG A 83 10.82 -9.49 -6.53
CA ARG A 83 10.01 -8.45 -5.90
C ARG A 83 9.14 -9.08 -4.80
N THR A 84 9.42 -8.73 -3.54
CA THR A 84 8.71 -9.31 -2.41
C THR A 84 7.32 -8.73 -2.30
N ASN A 85 6.29 -9.54 -2.51
CA ASN A 85 4.93 -9.19 -2.11
C ASN A 85 4.73 -9.58 -0.65
N CYS A 86 4.29 -8.63 0.15
CA CYS A 86 4.15 -8.71 1.60
C CYS A 86 2.70 -8.36 1.98
N LYS A 87 2.18 -8.98 3.05
CA LYS A 87 0.87 -8.65 3.64
C LYS A 87 1.01 -8.33 5.13
N ASP A 88 -0.10 -7.95 5.78
CA ASP A 88 -0.13 -7.50 7.16
C ASP A 88 0.55 -8.46 8.15
N HIS A 89 0.29 -9.78 8.06
CA HIS A 89 0.89 -10.75 8.96
C HIS A 89 2.38 -10.93 8.71
N ASP A 90 2.81 -10.93 7.44
CA ASP A 90 4.22 -11.04 7.08
C ASP A 90 5.01 -9.86 7.64
N LEU A 91 4.45 -8.64 7.53
CA LEU A 91 5.05 -7.44 8.08
C LEU A 91 5.11 -7.48 9.61
N GLN A 92 4.03 -7.93 10.26
CA GLN A 92 3.99 -8.04 11.72
C GLN A 92 5.01 -9.04 12.26
N VAL A 93 5.12 -10.23 11.66
CA VAL A 93 6.12 -11.24 12.03
C VAL A 93 7.53 -10.70 11.83
N ALA A 94 7.79 -10.03 10.70
CA ALA A 94 9.09 -9.41 10.45
C ALA A 94 9.46 -8.39 11.55
N ILE A 95 8.52 -7.54 11.98
CA ILE A 95 8.75 -6.54 13.03
C ILE A 95 8.93 -7.22 14.40
N ALA A 96 7.99 -8.09 14.79
CA ALA A 96 7.90 -8.62 16.14
C ALA A 96 8.91 -9.73 16.44
N GLU A 97 9.12 -10.65 15.49
CA GLU A 97 9.96 -11.84 15.70
C GLU A 97 11.38 -11.65 15.16
N HIS A 98 11.55 -10.79 14.16
CA HIS A 98 12.83 -10.59 13.49
C HIS A 98 13.40 -9.18 13.64
N GLY A 99 12.73 -8.32 14.42
CA GLY A 99 13.22 -6.99 14.76
C GLY A 99 13.31 -6.04 13.56
N LEU A 100 12.55 -6.28 12.49
CA LEU A 100 12.48 -5.41 11.33
C LEU A 100 12.11 -4.00 11.78
N ARG A 101 12.99 -3.03 11.52
CA ARG A 101 12.67 -1.61 11.69
C ARG A 101 12.16 -1.07 10.37
N LEU A 102 10.89 -0.66 10.36
CA LEU A 102 10.29 -0.04 9.19
C LEU A 102 10.84 1.39 9.07
N GLN A 103 11.90 1.56 8.27
CA GLN A 103 12.45 2.86 7.95
C GLN A 103 11.84 3.32 6.62
N LEU A 104 10.91 4.27 6.68
CA LEU A 104 10.24 4.77 5.48
C LEU A 104 11.08 5.79 4.71
N GLY A 105 12.20 6.27 5.27
CA GLY A 105 13.06 7.26 4.61
C GLY A 105 12.35 8.59 4.35
N VAL A 106 11.29 8.89 5.11
CA VAL A 106 10.53 10.13 5.03
C VAL A 106 10.61 10.91 6.33
N GLU A 107 10.50 12.23 6.23
CA GLU A 107 10.42 13.11 7.39
C GLU A 107 9.16 12.79 8.23
N PRO A 108 9.21 12.87 9.57
CA PRO A 108 8.05 12.60 10.44
C PRO A 108 6.78 13.35 10.04
N GLN A 109 6.91 14.61 9.60
CA GLN A 109 5.79 15.44 9.15
C GLN A 109 5.09 14.86 7.92
N VAL A 110 5.84 14.23 6.99
CA VAL A 110 5.27 13.54 5.82
C VAL A 110 4.48 12.33 6.27
N SER A 111 5.00 11.56 7.23
CA SER A 111 4.29 10.39 7.78
C SER A 111 3.01 10.78 8.50
N LEU A 112 3.02 11.86 9.29
CA LEU A 112 1.82 12.43 9.92
C LEU A 112 0.80 12.88 8.87
N THR A 113 1.26 13.51 7.78
CA THR A 113 0.41 13.90 6.65
C THR A 113 -0.24 12.68 6.00
N TRP A 114 0.51 11.60 5.81
CA TRP A 114 -0.05 10.34 5.30
C TRP A 114 -1.09 9.74 6.24
N SER A 115 -0.84 9.72 7.55
CA SER A 115 -1.82 9.24 8.54
C SER A 115 -3.11 10.05 8.50
N ALA A 116 -3.01 11.39 8.45
CA ALA A 116 -4.16 12.27 8.32
C ALA A 116 -4.92 12.04 7.00
N ALA A 117 -4.22 11.95 5.87
CA ALA A 117 -4.82 11.67 4.58
C ALA A 117 -5.53 10.29 4.55
N LEU A 118 -4.93 9.29 5.19
CA LEU A 118 -5.51 7.94 5.31
C LEU A 118 -6.84 7.95 6.06
N GLN A 119 -6.96 8.78 7.10
CA GLN A 119 -8.20 8.95 7.86
C GLN A 119 -9.29 9.60 7.01
N GLU A 120 -8.95 10.68 6.30
CA GLU A 120 -9.90 11.40 5.43
C GLU A 120 -10.34 10.55 4.24
N ASP A 121 -9.41 9.86 3.59
CA ASP A 121 -9.72 8.97 2.47
C ASP A 121 -10.56 7.77 2.92
N SER A 122 -10.25 7.19 4.08
CA SER A 122 -11.07 6.10 4.63
C SER A 122 -12.49 6.56 4.99
N ARG A 123 -12.64 7.80 5.47
CA ARG A 123 -13.95 8.40 5.70
C ARG A 123 -14.72 8.56 4.40
N PHE A 124 -14.07 9.10 3.36
CA PHE A 124 -14.65 9.24 2.03
C PHE A 124 -15.09 7.89 1.43
N LEU A 125 -14.21 6.88 1.47
CA LEU A 125 -14.53 5.54 0.96
C LEU A 125 -15.69 4.89 1.74
N ALA A 126 -15.72 5.04 3.06
CA ALA A 126 -16.82 4.55 3.88
C ALA A 126 -18.16 5.23 3.56
N GLN A 127 -18.16 6.56 3.33
CA GLN A 127 -19.36 7.31 2.92
C GLN A 127 -19.90 6.85 1.56
N ASN A 128 -19.01 6.40 0.67
CA ASN A 128 -19.37 5.84 -0.63
C ASN A 128 -19.63 4.32 -0.60
N ASN A 129 -19.74 3.71 0.58
CA ASN A 129 -19.94 2.26 0.75
C ASN A 129 -18.85 1.38 0.09
N VAL A 130 -17.64 1.92 -0.04
CA VAL A 130 -16.47 1.19 -0.56
C VAL A 130 -15.74 0.53 0.60
N MET A 131 -15.27 -0.70 0.39
CA MET A 131 -14.48 -1.46 1.36
C MET A 131 -13.52 -2.42 0.66
N ASP A 132 -12.71 -3.13 1.46
CA ASP A 132 -11.78 -4.16 0.96
C ASP A 132 -10.61 -3.60 0.10
N TYR A 133 -10.38 -2.28 0.19
CA TYR A 133 -9.26 -1.57 -0.42
C TYR A 133 -7.95 -1.78 0.36
N SER A 134 -6.81 -1.74 -0.30
CA SER A 134 -5.50 -1.95 0.34
C SER A 134 -4.68 -0.66 0.34
N LEU A 135 -3.83 -0.47 1.34
CA LEU A 135 -2.70 0.43 1.27
C LEU A 135 -1.53 -0.32 0.63
N LEU A 136 -1.10 0.12 -0.54
CA LEU A 136 0.14 -0.35 -1.14
C LEU A 136 1.29 0.50 -0.61
N LEU A 137 2.15 -0.11 0.20
CA LEU A 137 3.40 0.46 0.69
C LEU A 137 4.57 -0.14 -0.08
N ILE A 138 5.35 0.73 -0.72
CA ILE A 138 6.56 0.34 -1.46
C ILE A 138 7.75 0.89 -0.71
N MET A 139 8.62 -0.02 -0.28
CA MET A 139 9.87 0.31 0.38
C MET A 139 11.02 0.21 -0.62
N TYR A 140 11.91 1.20 -0.57
CA TYR A 140 13.10 1.24 -1.38
C TYR A 140 14.33 1.01 -0.53
N ARG A 141 15.40 0.47 -1.13
CA ARG A 141 16.71 0.34 -0.47
C ARG A 141 17.29 1.72 -0.17
N THR A 142 17.05 2.68 -1.06
CA THR A 142 17.53 4.05 -0.92
C THR A 142 16.39 5.04 -1.12
N GLY A 143 16.31 6.07 -0.30
CA GLY A 143 15.33 7.14 -0.45
C GLY A 143 13.92 6.83 0.10
N PRO A 144 12.96 7.74 -0.16
CA PRO A 144 11.67 7.73 0.52
C PRO A 144 10.73 6.65 -0.03
N ALA A 145 10.05 5.95 0.87
CA ALA A 145 8.98 5.02 0.55
C ALA A 145 7.82 5.71 -0.20
N SER A 146 7.04 4.92 -0.92
CA SER A 146 5.82 5.38 -1.59
C SER A 146 4.60 4.65 -1.06
N VAL A 147 3.50 5.39 -0.86
CA VAL A 147 2.23 4.85 -0.36
C VAL A 147 1.06 5.30 -1.22
N SER A 148 0.08 4.42 -1.46
CA SER A 148 -1.21 4.79 -2.05
C SER A 148 -2.29 3.75 -1.72
N ILE A 149 -3.54 4.18 -1.66
CA ILE A 149 -4.71 3.31 -1.55
C ILE A 149 -5.08 2.80 -2.94
N ILE A 150 -5.21 1.48 -3.07
CA ILE A 150 -5.53 0.75 -4.29
C ILE A 150 -6.81 -0.09 -4.13
N ASP A 151 -7.32 -0.63 -5.23
CA ASP A 151 -8.48 -1.55 -5.27
C ASP A 151 -9.77 -1.00 -4.66
N TYR A 152 -9.97 0.33 -4.71
CA TYR A 152 -11.12 1.01 -4.13
C TYR A 152 -12.32 1.18 -5.10
N LEU A 153 -12.32 0.50 -6.25
CA LEU A 153 -13.44 0.54 -7.21
C LEU A 153 -14.54 -0.51 -6.91
N GLN A 154 -14.40 -1.27 -5.82
CA GLN A 154 -15.37 -2.30 -5.45
C GLN A 154 -16.36 -1.79 -4.41
N ASP A 155 -17.60 -1.60 -4.84
CA ASP A 155 -18.71 -1.25 -3.94
C ASP A 155 -19.14 -2.46 -3.08
N PHE A 156 -19.61 -2.17 -1.86
CA PHE A 156 -20.23 -3.17 -0.99
C PHE A 156 -21.64 -3.56 -1.48
N ASN A 157 -21.68 -4.39 -2.52
CA ASN A 157 -22.91 -4.91 -3.10
C ASN A 157 -23.50 -6.11 -2.31
N THR A 158 -24.68 -6.57 -2.74
CA THR A 158 -25.42 -7.70 -2.12
C THR A 158 -24.61 -9.01 -2.07
N ARG A 159 -23.72 -9.27 -3.03
CA ARG A 159 -22.83 -10.44 -3.00
C ARG A 159 -21.81 -10.34 -1.86
N LYS A 160 -21.22 -9.16 -1.64
CA LYS A 160 -20.32 -8.92 -0.50
C LYS A 160 -21.06 -8.99 0.83
N ARG A 161 -22.34 -8.57 0.89
CA ARG A 161 -23.20 -8.78 2.08
C ARG A 161 -23.42 -10.25 2.41
N ILE A 162 -23.61 -11.10 1.40
CA ILE A 162 -23.72 -12.55 1.60
C ILE A 162 -22.37 -13.13 2.04
N GLU A 163 -21.26 -12.70 1.45
CA GLU A 163 -19.92 -13.10 1.88
C GLU A 163 -19.65 -12.70 3.35
N PHE A 164 -20.07 -11.49 3.73
CA PHE A 164 -20.04 -11.02 5.12
C PHE A 164 -20.83 -11.93 6.04
N LEU A 165 -22.08 -12.23 5.69
CA LEU A 165 -22.95 -13.08 6.49
C LEU A 165 -22.36 -14.49 6.63
N PHE A 166 -21.87 -15.08 5.54
CA PHE A 166 -21.24 -16.40 5.55
C PHE A 166 -19.98 -16.43 6.42
N LYS A 167 -19.09 -15.45 6.27
CA LYS A 167 -17.89 -15.34 7.11
C LYS A 167 -18.28 -15.16 8.58
N THR A 168 -19.24 -14.28 8.87
CA THR A 168 -19.73 -14.05 10.24
C THR A 168 -20.29 -15.33 10.86
N VAL A 169 -21.07 -16.12 10.12
CA VAL A 169 -21.65 -17.39 10.60
C VAL A 169 -20.57 -18.46 10.79
N LYS A 170 -19.63 -18.59 9.85
CA LYS A 170 -18.50 -19.53 9.99
C LYS A 170 -17.59 -19.17 11.18
N PHE A 171 -17.28 -17.89 11.37
CA PHE A 171 -16.42 -17.44 12.47
C PHE A 171 -17.15 -17.48 13.84
N ARG A 172 -18.48 -17.31 13.88
CA ARG A 172 -19.29 -17.53 15.11
C ARG A 172 -19.30 -18.97 15.63
N GLN A 173 -19.03 -19.95 14.77
CA GLN A 173 -18.93 -21.36 15.17
C GLN A 173 -17.49 -21.78 15.54
N TRP A 174 -16.52 -20.87 15.43
CA TRP A 174 -15.12 -21.16 15.75
C TRP A 174 -14.86 -20.89 17.24
N PRO A 175 -14.10 -21.74 17.98
CA PRO A 175 -14.06 -21.71 19.45
C PRO A 175 -13.32 -20.50 20.06
N TRP A 176 -12.76 -19.62 19.24
CA TRP A 176 -11.96 -18.46 19.65
C TRP A 176 -12.75 -17.18 19.35
N ASN A 177 -13.63 -16.80 20.27
CA ASN A 177 -14.60 -15.71 20.11
C ASN A 177 -14.01 -14.28 20.17
N GLU A 178 -12.70 -14.10 20.38
CA GLU A 178 -12.09 -12.78 20.53
C GLU A 178 -11.73 -12.08 19.19
N GLU A 179 -11.78 -12.78 18.05
CA GLU A 179 -11.15 -12.32 16.80
C GLU A 179 -12.11 -11.84 15.69
N ILE A 180 -13.38 -11.55 16.00
CA ILE A 180 -14.34 -11.03 15.00
C ILE A 180 -13.85 -9.73 14.35
N ASN A 181 -13.04 -8.93 15.06
CA ASN A 181 -12.43 -7.69 14.56
C ASN A 181 -11.39 -7.90 13.44
N GLY A 182 -10.87 -9.14 13.29
CA GLY A 182 -9.83 -9.46 12.31
C GLY A 182 -10.35 -9.86 10.92
N VAL A 183 -11.67 -9.97 10.71
CA VAL A 183 -12.23 -10.37 9.41
C VAL A 183 -12.15 -9.22 8.39
N SER A 184 -11.65 -9.48 7.18
CA SER A 184 -11.53 -8.44 6.13
C SER A 184 -12.88 -7.89 5.67
N CYS A 185 -13.92 -8.73 5.66
CA CYS A 185 -15.28 -8.32 5.30
C CYS A 185 -15.99 -7.81 6.55
N VAL A 186 -16.11 -6.49 6.69
CA VAL A 186 -16.90 -5.79 7.74
C VAL A 186 -17.56 -4.57 7.10
N TYR A 187 -18.55 -3.98 7.76
CA TYR A 187 -19.23 -2.78 7.24
C TYR A 187 -18.21 -1.67 6.87
N PRO A 188 -18.43 -0.93 5.76
CA PRO A 188 -17.49 0.08 5.26
C PRO A 188 -16.98 1.07 6.33
N LYS A 189 -17.87 1.52 7.23
CA LYS A 189 -17.49 2.40 8.35
C LYS A 189 -16.52 1.75 9.32
N THR A 190 -16.80 0.51 9.74
CA THR A 190 -15.92 -0.27 10.62
C THR A 190 -14.61 -0.61 9.93
N TYR A 191 -14.68 -0.96 8.64
CA TYR A 191 -13.50 -1.25 7.81
C TYR A 191 -12.57 -0.04 7.76
N GLY A 192 -13.10 1.13 7.38
CA GLY A 192 -12.33 2.34 7.21
C GLY A 192 -11.71 2.83 8.51
N LEU A 193 -12.43 2.75 9.63
CA LEU A 193 -11.88 3.09 10.95
C LEU A 193 -10.69 2.19 11.33
N ARG A 194 -10.83 0.87 11.17
CA ARG A 194 -9.75 -0.08 11.45
C ARG A 194 -8.55 0.17 10.54
N PHE A 195 -8.80 0.29 9.24
CA PHE A 195 -7.77 0.52 8.23
C PHE A 195 -6.97 1.78 8.55
N ALA A 196 -7.65 2.92 8.74
CA ALA A 196 -7.01 4.19 9.04
C ALA A 196 -6.25 4.17 10.37
N HIS A 197 -6.86 3.62 11.43
CA HIS A 197 -6.23 3.56 12.75
C HIS A 197 -4.96 2.69 12.75
N ASN A 198 -5.05 1.46 12.25
CA ASN A 198 -3.94 0.51 12.34
C ASN A 198 -2.77 0.90 11.43
N LEU A 199 -3.07 1.32 10.20
CA LEU A 199 -2.03 1.69 9.25
C LEU A 199 -1.51 3.11 9.50
N GLY A 200 -2.34 4.04 10.00
CA GLY A 200 -1.88 5.37 10.43
C GLY A 200 -0.83 5.26 11.53
N ARG A 201 -1.08 4.47 12.57
CA ARG A 201 -0.10 4.20 13.64
C ARG A 201 1.17 3.52 13.13
N LEU A 202 1.04 2.62 12.16
CA LEU A 202 2.19 1.97 11.52
C LEU A 202 3.05 3.01 10.81
N LEU A 203 2.45 3.88 10.00
CA LEU A 203 3.19 4.93 9.28
C LEU A 203 3.86 5.90 10.26
N GLU A 204 3.11 6.39 11.26
CA GLU A 204 3.61 7.35 12.26
C GLU A 204 4.83 6.82 13.03
N SER A 205 4.76 5.55 13.48
CA SER A 205 5.87 4.91 14.21
C SER A 205 7.09 4.60 13.33
N SER A 206 6.94 4.65 12.01
CA SER A 206 7.96 4.28 11.01
C SER A 206 8.57 5.48 10.29
N GLY A 207 8.16 6.69 10.65
CA GLY A 207 8.71 7.96 10.17
C GLY A 207 10.07 8.25 10.79
N THR A 208 11.10 7.49 10.40
CA THR A 208 12.49 7.80 10.75
C THR A 208 13.24 8.18 9.48
N TYR A 209 13.71 9.43 9.45
CA TYR A 209 14.60 9.94 8.42
C TYR A 209 16.03 9.86 8.94
N GLU A 210 16.71 8.74 8.69
CA GLU A 210 18.17 8.76 8.73
C GLU A 210 18.65 9.39 7.43
N LYS A 211 19.09 10.65 7.53
CA LYS A 211 19.78 11.36 6.47
C LYS A 211 20.94 10.47 6.04
N SER A 212 20.77 9.73 4.94
CA SER A 212 21.82 8.91 4.35
C SER A 212 22.87 9.86 3.78
N ARG A 213 23.66 10.46 4.67
CA ARG A 213 24.94 11.04 4.36
C ARG A 213 25.83 9.88 3.88
N ASP A 214 26.55 10.13 2.80
CA ASP A 214 27.78 9.44 2.40
C ASP A 214 27.73 8.26 1.40
N VAL A 215 26.64 8.05 0.63
CA VAL A 215 26.71 7.11 -0.52
C VAL A 215 26.66 7.79 -1.89
N PHE A 216 26.00 8.95 -2.01
CA PHE A 216 25.95 9.69 -3.27
C PHE A 216 27.20 10.54 -3.57
N GLU A 217 28.09 10.74 -2.59
CA GLU A 217 29.38 11.43 -2.81
C GLU A 217 30.47 10.47 -3.35
N LEU A 218 30.24 9.16 -3.28
CA LEU A 218 31.14 8.11 -3.78
C LEU A 218 30.73 7.53 -5.14
N LEU A 219 29.46 7.71 -5.54
CA LEU A 219 28.94 7.31 -6.84
C LEU A 219 28.45 8.58 -7.53
N GLY A 220 29.35 9.22 -8.29
CA GLY A 220 29.11 10.49 -8.97
C GLY A 220 27.72 10.60 -9.59
N GLU A 221 27.14 11.79 -9.46
CA GLU A 221 25.74 12.06 -9.83
C GLU A 221 25.34 11.41 -11.16
N PRO A 222 24.32 10.53 -11.19
CA PRO A 222 23.64 10.30 -12.44
C PRO A 222 22.91 11.60 -12.77
N GLN A 223 23.37 12.31 -13.80
CA GLN A 223 22.66 13.44 -14.39
C GLN A 223 21.29 12.97 -14.87
N CYS A 224 20.31 12.97 -13.97
CA CYS A 224 18.91 12.90 -14.31
C CYS A 224 18.38 14.33 -14.21
N SER A 225 18.70 15.12 -15.24
CA SER A 225 18.11 16.43 -15.47
C SER A 225 16.63 16.23 -15.83
N VAL A 226 15.79 16.05 -14.81
CA VAL A 226 14.36 16.31 -14.94
C VAL A 226 14.09 17.49 -14.04
N SER A 227 14.02 18.66 -14.67
CA SER A 227 13.62 19.92 -14.07
C SER A 227 12.34 19.69 -13.25
N MET A 228 12.47 19.93 -11.96
CA MET A 228 11.35 20.01 -11.03
C MET A 228 10.62 21.32 -11.32
N GLU A 229 9.85 21.39 -12.41
CA GLU A 229 8.90 22.46 -12.60
C GLU A 229 7.73 22.25 -11.64
N VAL A 230 7.77 23.08 -10.61
CA VAL A 230 6.68 23.39 -9.69
C VAL A 230 5.46 23.80 -10.53
N LEU A 231 4.52 22.88 -10.70
CA LEU A 231 3.14 23.21 -11.12
C LEU A 231 2.42 23.82 -9.90
N CYS A 232 2.83 25.03 -9.55
CA CYS A 232 1.91 26.06 -9.06
C CYS A 232 1.28 26.65 -10.31
N ASP A 233 0.08 26.20 -10.66
CA ASP A 233 -0.71 26.86 -11.70
C ASP A 233 -1.63 27.88 -11.03
N ASP A 234 -1.21 29.14 -11.11
CA ASP A 234 -2.09 30.31 -10.99
C ASP A 234 -2.87 30.43 -12.30
N ARG A 235 -4.14 29.99 -12.30
CA ARG A 235 -5.26 30.61 -13.03
C ARG A 235 -6.62 29.97 -12.74
#